data_AF-A0A3D3LRM9-F1
#
_entry.id   AF-A0A3D3LRM9-F1
#
_cell.length_a   1.000
_cell.length_b   1.000
_cell.length_c   1.000
_cell.angle_alpha   90.00
_cell.angle_beta   90.00
_cell.angle_gamma   90.00
#
_symmetry.space_group_name_H-M   'P 1'
#
loop_
_entity.id
_entity.type
_entity.pdbx_description
1 polymer ?
#
loop_
_entity_poly.entity_id
_entity_poly.type
_entity_poly.pdbx_seq_one_letter_code
_entity_poly.pdbx_strand_id
1 'polypeptide(L)'
;MKTKSNKQLIISLITDDIINSCLVNRLNKAGLDAGDYYLNLSDTVFQLLKFRDDFRSDKIYEEYLKMVKRATPKHIQDEREKLDNLAIEIYHFLISKKQK
;
A
#
# COMPACT_ATOMS: atom_id res chain seq x y z
N MET A 1 3.20 -18.53 18.25
CA MET A 1 2.69 -17.50 17.32
C MET A 1 2.10 -18.19 16.09
N LYS A 2 0.82 -17.97 15.76
CA LYS A 2 0.27 -18.46 14.48
C LYS A 2 0.88 -17.63 13.34
N THR A 3 1.59 -18.25 12.42
CA THR A 3 2.08 -17.60 11.19
C THR A 3 0.88 -17.11 10.38
N LYS A 4 0.74 -15.79 10.21
CA LYS A 4 -0.22 -15.22 9.25
C LYS A 4 0.05 -15.84 7.88
N SER A 5 -1.00 -16.13 7.11
CA SER A 5 -0.80 -16.53 5.71
C SER A 5 -0.11 -15.39 4.93
N ASN A 6 0.70 -15.71 3.92
CA ASN A 6 1.37 -14.69 3.10
C ASN A 6 0.39 -13.67 2.52
N LYS A 7 -0.83 -14.10 2.15
CA LYS A 7 -1.91 -13.20 1.72
C LYS A 7 -2.27 -12.18 2.81
N GLN A 8 -2.51 -12.63 4.04
CA GLN A 8 -2.88 -11.75 5.15
C GLN A 8 -1.75 -10.78 5.52
N LEU A 9 -0.50 -11.23 5.43
CA LEU A 9 0.65 -10.36 5.62
C LEU A 9 0.70 -9.26 4.56
N ILE A 10 0.61 -9.63 3.27
CA ILE A 10 0.64 -8.68 2.16
C ILE A 10 -0.50 -7.66 2.28
N ILE A 11 -1.73 -8.10 2.55
CA ILE A 11 -2.86 -7.19 2.75
C ILE A 11 -2.59 -6.24 3.93
N SER A 12 -2.03 -6.74 5.04
CA SER A 12 -1.69 -5.89 6.19
C SER A 12 -0.65 -4.82 5.80
N LEU A 13 0.40 -5.19 5.04
CA LEU A 13 1.40 -4.25 4.55
C LEU A 13 0.82 -3.19 3.63
N ILE A 14 -0.11 -3.56 2.74
CA ILE A 14 -0.81 -2.61 1.87
C ILE A 14 -1.67 -1.65 2.71
N THR A 15 -2.40 -2.14 3.71
CA THR A 15 -3.15 -1.28 4.64
C THR A 15 -2.23 -0.29 5.35
N ASP A 16 -1.08 -0.76 5.86
CA ASP A 16 -0.13 0.09 6.58
C ASP A 16 0.50 1.13 5.65
N ASP A 17 0.74 0.79 4.38
CA ASP A 17 1.25 1.73 3.36
C ASP A 17 0.22 2.82 3.04
N ILE A 18 -1.06 2.45 2.93
CA ILE A 18 -2.18 3.38 2.81
C ILE A 18 -2.21 4.36 3.98
N ILE A 19 -2.12 3.84 5.21
CA ILE A 19 -2.15 4.65 6.44
C ILE A 19 -0.93 5.59 6.50
N ASN A 20 0.27 5.08 6.20
CA ASN A 20 1.50 5.85 6.20
C ASN A 20 1.44 6.99 5.17
N SER A 21 1.02 6.69 3.93
CA SER A 21 0.83 7.70 2.89
C SER A 21 -0.18 8.78 3.33
N CYS A 22 -1.30 8.40 3.94
CA CYS A 22 -2.27 9.35 4.49
C CYS A 22 -1.67 10.25 5.57
N LEU A 23 -0.89 9.67 6.48
CA LEU A 23 -0.25 10.39 7.58
C LEU A 23 0.78 11.40 7.06
N VAL A 24 1.72 10.95 6.22
CA VAL A 24 2.76 11.80 5.62
C VAL A 24 2.13 12.96 4.86
N ASN A 25 1.11 12.68 4.03
CA ASN A 25 0.40 13.72 3.29
C ASN A 25 -0.28 14.75 4.20
N ARG A 26 -0.83 14.34 5.35
CA ARG A 26 -1.45 15.26 6.32
C ARG A 26 -0.41 16.12 7.04
N LEU A 27 0.71 15.53 7.44
CA LEU A 27 1.81 16.25 8.08
C LEU A 27 2.38 17.31 7.12
N ASN A 28 2.63 16.93 5.87
CA ASN A 28 3.06 17.86 4.82
C ASN A 28 2.06 19.02 4.62
N LYS A 29 0.75 18.72 4.61
CA LYS A 29 -0.30 19.76 4.54
C LYS A 29 -0.35 20.67 5.77
N ALA A 30 0.09 20.18 6.93
CA ALA A 30 0.20 20.99 8.15
C ALA A 30 1.49 21.83 8.20
N GLY A 31 2.34 21.77 7.16
CA GLY A 31 3.59 22.51 7.09
C GLY A 31 4.79 21.82 7.74
N LEU A 32 4.64 20.54 8.14
CA LEU A 32 5.74 19.73 8.64
C LEU A 32 6.44 19.03 7.47
N ASP A 33 7.77 18.97 7.51
CA ASP A 33 8.52 18.13 6.57
C ASP A 33 8.46 16.68 7.05
N ALA A 34 7.64 15.87 6.37
CA ALA A 34 7.47 14.45 6.66
C ALA A 34 7.99 13.56 5.53
N GLY A 35 8.86 14.07 4.65
CA GLY A 35 9.42 13.31 3.52
C GLY A 35 10.13 12.02 3.97
N ASP A 36 10.84 12.07 5.09
CA ASP A 36 11.60 10.93 5.63
C ASP A 36 10.73 9.89 6.36
N TYR A 37 9.41 10.10 6.46
CA TYR A 37 8.50 9.21 7.18
C TYR A 37 7.83 8.17 6.27
N TYR A 38 8.13 8.17 4.97
CA TYR A 38 7.69 7.09 4.08
C TYR A 38 8.33 5.76 4.49
N LEU A 39 7.49 4.75 4.75
CA LEU A 39 7.95 3.43 5.18
C LEU A 39 8.39 2.53 4.01
N ASN A 40 8.16 2.96 2.76
CA ASN A 40 8.51 2.21 1.54
C ASN A 40 8.02 0.75 1.56
N LEU A 41 6.81 0.53 2.09
CA LEU A 41 6.23 -0.81 2.23
C LEU A 41 5.84 -1.42 0.88
N SER A 42 5.61 -0.57 -0.12
CA SER A 42 5.41 -0.93 -1.52
C SER A 42 6.50 -1.87 -2.05
N ASP A 43 7.78 -1.59 -1.76
CA ASP A 43 8.90 -2.42 -2.19
C ASP A 43 8.83 -3.82 -1.57
N THR A 44 8.53 -3.89 -0.28
CA THR A 44 8.37 -5.16 0.44
C THR A 44 7.21 -5.97 -0.13
N VAL A 45 6.08 -5.32 -0.44
CA VAL A 45 4.93 -5.96 -1.08
C VAL A 45 5.31 -6.56 -2.44
N PHE A 46 6.03 -5.81 -3.27
CA PHE A 46 6.44 -6.27 -4.60
C PHE A 46 7.44 -7.43 -4.54
N GLN A 47 8.38 -7.38 -3.60
CA GLN A 47 9.31 -8.48 -3.33
C GLN A 47 8.59 -9.76 -2.86
N LEU A 48 7.65 -9.64 -1.91
CA LEU A 48 6.85 -10.78 -1.43
C LEU A 48 5.99 -11.39 -2.53
N LEU A 49 5.51 -10.56 -3.46
CA LEU A 49 4.78 -11.00 -4.64
C LEU A 49 5.69 -11.47 -5.78
N LYS A 50 7.01 -11.37 -5.66
CA LYS A 50 7.98 -11.79 -6.68
C LYS A 50 7.77 -11.10 -8.03
N PHE A 51 7.46 -9.80 -8.02
CA PHE A 51 7.52 -9.01 -9.24
C PHE A 51 8.98 -8.96 -9.74
N ARG A 52 9.14 -8.92 -11.06
CA ARG A 52 10.47 -8.80 -11.68
C ARG A 52 10.89 -7.35 -11.70
N ASP A 53 12.18 -7.10 -11.78
CA ASP A 53 12.71 -5.76 -12.04
C ASP A 53 12.65 -5.51 -13.55
N ASP A 54 11.47 -5.12 -14.03
CA ASP A 54 11.22 -4.84 -15.44
C ASP A 54 10.22 -3.68 -15.64
N PHE A 55 10.26 -3.09 -16.84
CA PHE A 55 9.41 -1.96 -17.22
C PHE A 55 7.91 -2.18 -17.01
N ARG A 56 7.46 -3.44 -17.06
CA ARG A 56 6.08 -3.77 -16.80
C ARG A 56 5.76 -3.67 -15.32
N SER A 57 6.64 -4.19 -14.47
CA SER A 57 6.50 -4.15 -13.01
C SER A 57 6.57 -2.70 -12.52
N ASP A 58 7.37 -1.84 -13.15
CA ASP A 58 7.36 -0.39 -12.90
C ASP A 58 5.98 0.23 -13.14
N LYS A 59 5.33 -0.09 -14.28
CA LYS A 59 3.97 0.40 -14.55
C LYS A 59 2.95 -0.10 -13.53
N ILE A 60 3.09 -1.33 -13.07
CA ILE A 60 2.21 -1.91 -12.04
C ILE A 60 2.45 -1.20 -10.69
N TYR A 61 3.70 -0.86 -10.40
CA TYR A 61 4.12 -0.10 -9.22
C TYR A 61 3.54 1.32 -9.24
N GLU A 62 3.61 2.02 -10.37
CA GLU A 62 2.99 3.34 -10.51
C GLU A 62 1.46 3.30 -10.27
N GLU A 63 0.77 2.30 -10.83
CA GLU A 63 -0.67 2.13 -10.58
C GLU A 63 -0.98 1.78 -9.13
N TYR A 64 -0.15 0.94 -8.50
CA TYR A 64 -0.24 0.68 -7.06
C TYR A 64 -0.16 1.98 -6.25
N LEU A 65 0.84 2.84 -6.52
CA LEU A 65 0.98 4.12 -5.81
C LEU A 65 -0.20 5.05 -6.06
N LYS A 66 -0.76 5.06 -7.27
CA LYS A 66 -1.99 5.82 -7.56
C LYS A 66 -3.16 5.30 -6.74
N MET A 67 -3.34 3.98 -6.62
CA MET A 67 -4.40 3.39 -5.81
C MET A 67 -4.23 3.72 -4.31
N VAL A 68 -3.01 3.62 -3.77
CA VAL A 68 -2.70 4.03 -2.40
C VAL A 68 -3.07 5.50 -2.16
N LYS A 69 -2.72 6.39 -3.09
CA LYS A 69 -3.04 7.84 -3.00
C LYS A 69 -4.53 8.17 -3.11
N ARG A 70 -5.40 7.26 -3.57
CA ARG A 70 -6.86 7.46 -3.57
C ARG A 70 -7.44 7.46 -2.16
N ALA A 71 -6.74 6.87 -1.19
CA ALA A 71 -7.17 6.90 0.20
C ALA A 71 -7.07 8.31 0.76
N THR A 72 -8.22 8.93 1.00
CA THR A 72 -8.33 10.21 1.69
C THR A 72 -9.31 10.11 2.85
N PRO A 73 -9.08 9.19 3.82
CA PRO A 73 -9.94 9.14 4.99
C PRO A 73 -9.92 10.50 5.68
N LYS A 74 -11.01 10.90 6.33
CA LYS A 74 -11.07 12.03 7.27
C LYS A 74 -10.58 11.58 8.64
N HIS A 75 -10.97 10.38 9.08
CA HIS A 75 -10.51 9.77 10.32
C HIS A 75 -10.10 8.31 10.05
N ILE A 76 -8.81 8.00 10.27
CA ILE A 76 -8.25 6.67 9.97
C ILE A 76 -8.94 5.59 10.82
N GLN A 77 -9.26 5.89 12.08
CA GLN A 77 -9.93 4.95 12.98
C GLN A 77 -11.34 4.64 12.51
N ASP A 78 -12.12 5.66 12.18
CA ASP A 78 -13.53 5.52 11.80
C ASP A 78 -13.71 4.89 10.41
N GLU A 79 -12.71 5.04 9.55
CA GLU A 79 -12.75 4.55 8.16
C GLU A 79 -11.87 3.32 7.93
N ARG A 80 -11.47 2.63 8.99
CA ARG A 80 -10.58 1.48 8.93
C ARG A 80 -11.07 0.40 7.96
N GLU A 81 -12.36 0.08 7.99
CA GLU A 81 -12.96 -0.90 7.09
C GLU A 81 -12.81 -0.50 5.61
N LYS A 82 -12.94 0.78 5.28
CA LYS A 82 -12.74 1.27 3.90
C LYS A 82 -11.29 1.12 3.45
N LEU A 83 -10.34 1.39 4.35
CA LEU A 83 -8.91 1.22 4.07
C LEU A 83 -8.57 -0.25 3.86
N ASP A 84 -9.11 -1.14 4.70
CA ASP A 84 -8.92 -2.59 4.56
C ASP A 84 -9.55 -3.11 3.25
N ASN A 85 -10.73 -2.62 2.87
CA ASN A 85 -11.37 -2.95 1.59
C ASN A 85 -10.53 -2.49 0.39
N LEU A 86 -9.97 -1.28 0.44
CA LEU A 86 -9.05 -0.79 -0.59
C LEU A 86 -7.77 -1.64 -0.65
N ALA A 87 -7.22 -2.04 0.50
CA ALA A 87 -6.05 -2.92 0.54
C ALA A 87 -6.34 -4.29 -0.11
N ILE A 88 -7.54 -4.84 0.11
CA ILE A 88 -7.99 -6.06 -0.55
C ILE A 88 -8.13 -5.85 -2.07
N GLU A 89 -8.69 -4.71 -2.51
CA GLU A 89 -8.79 -4.36 -3.93
C GLU A 89 -7.41 -4.29 -4.60
N ILE A 90 -6.47 -3.58 -3.97
CA ILE A 90 -5.08 -3.47 -4.43
C ILE A 90 -4.41 -4.85 -4.48
N TYR A 91 -4.60 -5.68 -3.46
CA TYR A 91 -4.08 -7.05 -3.46
C TYR A 91 -4.61 -7.86 -4.66
N HIS A 92 -5.92 -7.80 -4.92
CA HIS A 92 -6.50 -8.49 -6.07
C HIS A 92 -5.99 -7.94 -7.40
N PHE A 93 -5.82 -6.61 -7.51
CA PHE A 93 -5.18 -5.99 -8.66
C PHE A 93 -3.76 -6.56 -8.88
N LEU A 94 -2.91 -6.56 -7.86
CA LEU A 94 -1.53 -7.06 -7.98
C LEU A 94 -1.50 -8.54 -8.38
N ILE A 95 -2.35 -9.38 -7.76
CA ILE A 95 -2.44 -10.80 -8.13
C ILE A 95 -2.92 -11.00 -9.56
N SER A 96 -3.85 -10.17 -10.06
CA SER A 96 -4.32 -10.24 -11.46
C SER A 96 -3.25 -9.85 -12.48
N LYS A 97 -2.29 -9.00 -12.08
CA LYS A 97 -1.20 -8.52 -12.94
C LYS A 97 0.07 -9.36 -12.84
N LYS A 98 0.23 -10.09 -11.74
CA LYS A 98 1.30 -11.06 -11.51
C LYS A 98 1.18 -12.19 -12.53
N GLN A 99 2.04 -12.14 -13.55
CA GLN A 99 2.26 -13.30 -14.42
C GLN A 99 3.19 -14.29 -13.74
N LYS A 100 2.98 -15.58 -14.00
CA LYS A 100 3.93 -16.64 -13.63
C LYS A 100 5.22 -16.47 -14.41
#